data_AF-A0A498PPN8-F1
#
_entry.id   AF-A0A498PPN8-F1
#
_cell.length_a   1.000
_cell.length_b   1.000
_cell.length_c   1.000
_cell.angle_alpha   90.00
_cell.angle_beta   90.00
_cell.angle_gamma   90.00
#
_symmetry.space_group_name_H-M   'P 1'
#
loop_
_entity.id
_entity.type
_entity.pdbx_description
1 polymer ?
#
loop_
_entity_poly.entity_id
_entity_poly.type
_entity_poly.pdbx_seq_one_letter_code
_entity_poly.pdbx_strand_id
1 'polypeptide(L)'
;MLAVSGLPSWSFTTIERRIATLPPIEEVWARLPDAVATTQLKRRENLLDVATLSCPAIELLHLLISRLGIFHTIIRHPPSVKASTKQTLIAGGLDGSVLLVNKTMTVRLDNQHFLFTGAGDFTINRRLLHRVAAELGLAKRAVKDCRINPADYCPESELRLLKGIVSPFFSPAIARPTLRGVVLIAPTEVDRAEGHMVAISLSPFESLVVRVADLPALVWYYAARAYPDLKRTTLGAELSGVGGLRG
;
A
#
# COMPACT_ATOMS: atom_id res chain seq x y z
N MET A 1 4.87 -29.08 14.41
CA MET A 1 3.58 -28.91 13.70
C MET A 1 2.68 -28.09 14.61
N LEU A 2 2.72 -26.76 14.48
CA LEU A 2 1.84 -25.87 15.26
C LEU A 2 0.64 -25.53 14.38
N ALA A 3 -0.54 -25.65 14.97
CA ALA A 3 -1.83 -25.44 14.32
C ALA A 3 -1.86 -24.05 13.65
N VAL A 4 -2.07 -24.05 12.34
CA VAL A 4 -2.50 -22.86 11.61
C VAL A 4 -3.90 -22.55 12.14
N SER A 5 -3.98 -21.64 13.10
CA SER A 5 -5.24 -21.06 13.55
C SER A 5 -6.00 -20.58 12.31
N GLY A 6 -7.14 -21.20 12.02
CA GLY A 6 -7.98 -20.88 10.88
C GLY A 6 -8.44 -19.43 10.98
N LEU A 7 -7.69 -18.51 10.36
CA LEU A 7 -8.18 -17.18 10.09
C LEU A 7 -9.49 -17.34 9.30
N PRO A 8 -10.58 -16.65 9.68
CA PRO A 8 -11.81 -16.71 8.92
C PRO A 8 -11.51 -16.36 7.46
N SER A 9 -12.09 -17.11 6.53
CA SER A 9 -11.98 -16.76 5.11
C SER A 9 -12.64 -15.41 4.92
N TRP A 10 -11.83 -14.39 4.70
CA TRP A 10 -12.28 -13.02 4.48
C TRP A 10 -12.94 -12.91 3.10
N SER A 11 -14.24 -13.21 3.03
CA SER A 11 -15.06 -12.95 1.84
C SER A 11 -15.46 -11.47 1.78
N PHE A 12 -15.54 -10.89 0.58
CA PHE A 12 -15.97 -9.49 0.42
C PHE A 12 -17.34 -9.23 1.06
N THR A 13 -18.28 -10.18 0.97
CA THR A 13 -19.60 -10.07 1.62
C THR A 13 -19.51 -9.97 3.15
N THR A 14 -18.58 -10.70 3.77
CA THR A 14 -18.39 -10.64 5.23
C THR A 14 -17.81 -9.29 5.64
N ILE A 15 -16.83 -8.80 4.87
CA ILE A 15 -16.19 -7.50 5.10
C ILE A 15 -17.22 -6.38 4.92
N GLU A 16 -18.00 -6.41 3.84
CA GLU A 16 -19.04 -5.41 3.55
C GLU A 16 -20.05 -5.29 4.69
N ARG A 17 -20.58 -6.43 5.17
CA ARG A 17 -21.53 -6.46 6.29
C ARG A 17 -20.94 -5.85 7.55
N ARG A 18 -19.66 -6.11 7.84
CA ARG A 18 -18.96 -5.56 9.01
C ARG A 18 -18.71 -4.06 8.87
N ILE A 19 -18.21 -3.61 7.71
CA ILE A 19 -17.99 -2.18 7.41
C ILE A 19 -19.32 -1.41 7.50
N ALA A 20 -20.45 -1.99 7.10
CA ALA A 20 -21.76 -1.36 7.23
C ALA A 20 -22.19 -1.05 8.68
N THR A 21 -21.57 -1.69 9.68
CA THR A 21 -21.82 -1.42 11.11
C THR A 21 -20.90 -0.35 11.71
N LEU A 22 -19.93 0.13 10.93
CA LEU A 22 -18.95 1.12 11.35
C LEU A 22 -19.30 2.51 10.77
N PRO A 23 -18.94 3.60 11.46
CA PRO A 23 -19.02 4.93 10.86
C PRO A 23 -18.11 5.00 9.61
N PRO A 24 -18.49 5.78 8.58
CA PRO A 24 -17.63 6.03 7.42
C PRO A 24 -16.23 6.47 7.86
N ILE A 25 -15.18 5.91 7.26
CA ILE A 25 -13.80 6.25 7.68
C ILE A 25 -13.51 7.74 7.49
N GLU A 26 -14.15 8.39 6.53
CA GLU A 26 -14.03 9.82 6.27
C GLU A 26 -14.45 10.66 7.47
N GLU A 27 -15.59 10.33 8.11
CA GLU A 27 -16.07 11.02 9.31
C GLU A 27 -15.13 10.82 10.51
N VAL A 28 -14.55 9.63 10.63
CA VAL A 28 -13.57 9.32 11.67
C VAL A 28 -12.27 10.10 11.42
N TRP A 29 -11.82 10.12 10.16
CA TRP A 29 -10.61 10.82 9.73
C TRP A 29 -10.68 12.31 10.00
N ALA A 30 -11.81 12.96 9.67
CA ALA A 30 -12.03 14.39 9.88
C ALA A 30 -11.96 14.82 11.36
N ARG A 31 -12.10 13.88 12.30
CA ARG A 31 -12.02 14.14 13.75
C ARG A 31 -10.66 13.81 14.36
N LEU A 32 -9.75 13.19 13.63
CA LEU A 32 -8.43 12.89 14.18
C LEU A 32 -7.66 14.17 14.54
N PRO A 33 -6.88 14.19 15.63
CA PRO A 33 -6.51 13.07 16.50
C PRO A 33 -7.37 12.95 17.78
N ASP A 34 -8.68 13.21 17.72
CA ASP A 34 -9.59 13.03 18.85
C ASP A 34 -9.58 11.57 19.39
N ALA A 35 -9.60 11.43 20.71
CA ALA A 35 -9.70 10.15 21.41
C ALA A 35 -10.93 9.33 20.99
N VAL A 36 -12.06 9.99 20.68
CA VAL A 36 -13.26 9.29 20.18
C VAL A 36 -12.98 8.69 18.80
N ALA A 37 -12.32 9.45 17.91
CA ALA A 37 -11.93 8.98 16.58
C ALA A 37 -10.94 7.80 16.66
N THR A 38 -9.90 7.91 17.50
CA THR A 38 -8.96 6.80 17.79
C THR A 38 -9.68 5.56 18.31
N THR A 39 -10.68 5.72 19.17
CA THR A 39 -11.49 4.59 19.69
C THR A 39 -12.29 3.91 18.58
N GLN A 40 -12.87 4.68 17.64
CA GLN A 40 -13.55 4.13 16.47
C GLN A 40 -12.59 3.41 15.53
N LEU A 41 -11.35 3.91 15.33
CA LEU A 41 -10.33 3.22 14.55
C LEU A 41 -9.93 1.87 15.18
N LYS A 42 -9.72 1.83 16.50
CA LYS A 42 -9.46 0.57 17.23
C LYS A 42 -10.61 -0.42 17.09
N ARG A 43 -11.86 0.06 17.19
CA ARG A 43 -13.04 -0.78 16.96
C ARG A 43 -13.09 -1.32 15.53
N ARG A 44 -12.78 -0.48 14.52
CA ARG A 44 -12.67 -0.88 13.11
C ARG A 44 -11.62 -1.98 12.94
N GLU A 45 -10.41 -1.77 13.45
CA GLU A 45 -9.31 -2.74 13.42
C GLU A 45 -9.71 -4.07 14.07
N ASN A 46 -10.32 -4.05 15.25
CA ASN A 46 -10.78 -5.27 15.91
C ASN A 46 -11.85 -6.03 15.12
N LEU A 47 -12.73 -5.31 14.41
CA LEU A 47 -13.82 -5.91 13.65
C LEU A 47 -13.36 -6.47 12.29
N LEU A 48 -12.44 -5.77 11.62
CA LEU A 48 -12.01 -6.08 10.25
C LEU A 48 -10.66 -6.80 10.19
N ASP A 49 -9.89 -6.78 11.27
CA ASP A 49 -8.56 -7.40 11.36
C ASP A 49 -7.68 -7.02 10.16
N VAL A 50 -7.16 -8.01 9.43
CA VAL A 50 -6.32 -7.80 8.24
C VAL A 50 -7.04 -7.12 7.07
N ALA A 51 -8.37 -7.00 7.10
CA ALA A 51 -9.15 -6.34 6.04
C ALA A 51 -9.21 -4.81 6.17
N THR A 52 -8.41 -4.21 7.05
CA THR A 52 -8.26 -2.75 7.16
C THR A 52 -6.84 -2.37 7.58
N LEU A 53 -6.42 -1.14 7.28
CA LEU A 53 -5.21 -0.60 7.90
C LEU A 53 -5.41 -0.47 9.42
N SER A 54 -4.37 -0.81 10.18
CA SER A 54 -4.37 -0.67 11.63
C SER A 54 -4.60 0.77 12.08
N CYS A 55 -5.14 0.96 13.28
CA CYS A 55 -5.33 2.28 13.89
C CYS A 55 -4.04 3.13 13.88
N PRO A 56 -2.87 2.63 14.32
CA PRO A 56 -1.64 3.44 14.31
C PRO A 56 -1.17 3.82 12.90
N ALA A 57 -1.47 2.99 11.89
CA ALA A 57 -1.15 3.31 10.51
C ALA A 57 -2.02 4.46 9.97
N ILE A 58 -3.32 4.43 10.24
CA ILE A 58 -4.25 5.49 9.84
C ILE A 58 -3.91 6.80 10.56
N GLU A 59 -3.62 6.76 11.87
CA GLU A 59 -3.22 7.94 12.63
C GLU A 59 -1.92 8.55 12.11
N LEU A 60 -0.93 7.72 11.75
CA LEU A 60 0.33 8.20 11.17
C LEU A 60 0.13 8.78 9.76
N LEU A 61 -0.71 8.16 8.91
CA LEU A 61 -1.07 8.71 7.61
C LEU A 61 -1.74 10.07 7.75
N HIS A 62 -2.73 10.19 8.65
CA HIS A 62 -3.41 11.45 8.95
C HIS A 62 -2.40 12.53 9.37
N LEU A 63 -1.55 12.22 10.37
CA LEU A 63 -0.51 13.14 10.84
C LEU A 63 0.38 13.65 9.71
N LEU A 64 0.86 12.75 8.85
CA LEU A 64 1.77 13.12 7.75
C LEU A 64 1.06 13.94 6.68
N ILE A 65 -0.17 13.57 6.32
CA ILE A 65 -0.96 14.31 5.33
C ILE A 65 -1.26 15.74 5.82
N SER A 66 -1.69 15.89 7.07
CA SER A 66 -1.91 17.22 7.67
C SER A 66 -0.62 18.03 7.73
N ARG A 67 0.49 17.42 8.15
CA ARG A 67 1.78 18.12 8.29
C ARG A 67 2.39 18.53 6.96
N LEU A 68 2.23 17.72 5.92
CA LEU A 68 2.75 17.99 4.59
C LEU A 68 1.81 18.87 3.74
N GLY A 69 0.60 19.18 4.23
CA GLY A 69 -0.39 19.94 3.47
C GLY A 69 -0.86 19.20 2.23
N ILE A 70 -0.91 17.87 2.27
CA ILE A 70 -1.30 17.03 1.13
C ILE A 70 -2.82 17.12 0.94
N PHE A 71 -3.24 17.50 -0.26
CA PHE A 71 -4.63 17.40 -0.65
C PHE A 71 -5.05 15.92 -0.67
N HIS A 72 -6.18 15.63 -0.04
CA HIS A 72 -6.72 14.28 0.03
C HIS A 72 -8.24 14.29 0.05
N THR A 73 -8.80 13.17 -0.39
CA THR A 73 -10.20 12.80 -0.15
C THR A 73 -10.26 11.35 0.27
N ILE A 74 -11.30 10.96 1.01
CA ILE A 74 -11.56 9.56 1.32
C ILE A 74 -12.88 9.18 0.70
N ILE A 75 -12.87 8.02 0.05
CA ILE A 75 -13.98 7.54 -0.73
C ILE A 75 -14.37 6.16 -0.26
N ARG A 76 -15.68 5.91 -0.22
CA ARG A 76 -16.25 4.59 -0.07
C ARG A 76 -16.72 4.11 -1.43
N HIS A 77 -16.37 2.88 -1.79
CA HIS A 77 -16.69 2.28 -3.07
C HIS A 77 -17.03 0.79 -2.92
N PRO A 78 -17.76 0.19 -3.87
CA PRO A 78 -17.93 -1.26 -3.92
C PRO A 78 -16.58 -1.99 -3.98
N PRO A 79 -16.52 -3.25 -3.53
CA PRO A 79 -15.29 -4.01 -3.61
C PRO A 79 -15.01 -4.27 -5.10
N SER A 80 -13.74 -4.20 -5.47
CA SER A 80 -13.33 -4.54 -6.82
C SER A 80 -12.17 -5.51 -6.78
N VAL A 81 -12.34 -6.59 -7.55
CA VAL A 81 -11.35 -7.64 -7.74
C VAL A 81 -10.18 -7.16 -8.61
N LYS A 82 -10.35 -6.08 -9.40
CA LYS A 82 -9.35 -5.54 -10.33
C LYS A 82 -9.09 -4.05 -10.11
N ALA A 83 -7.83 -3.64 -10.21
CA ALA A 83 -7.45 -2.23 -10.10
C ALA A 83 -8.19 -1.36 -11.14
N SER A 84 -8.34 -1.83 -12.38
CA SER A 84 -9.06 -1.12 -13.45
C SER A 84 -10.52 -0.81 -13.10
N THR A 85 -11.23 -1.75 -12.46
CA THR A 85 -12.62 -1.53 -12.04
C THR A 85 -12.70 -0.56 -10.85
N LYS A 86 -11.68 -0.48 -9.97
CA LYS A 86 -11.59 0.59 -8.95
C LYS A 86 -11.42 1.95 -9.62
N GLN A 87 -10.56 2.05 -10.65
CA GLN A 87 -10.31 3.30 -11.36
C GLN A 87 -11.59 3.87 -11.98
N THR A 88 -12.40 3.04 -12.64
CA THR A 88 -13.67 3.46 -13.24
C THR A 88 -14.73 3.85 -12.18
N LEU A 89 -14.84 3.08 -11.09
CA LEU A 89 -15.84 3.34 -10.04
C LEU A 89 -15.60 4.64 -9.27
N ILE A 90 -14.34 5.06 -9.18
CA ILE A 90 -13.95 6.20 -8.35
C ILE A 90 -13.78 7.47 -9.20
N ALA A 91 -13.34 7.35 -10.46
CA ALA A 91 -13.14 8.50 -11.35
C ALA A 91 -14.41 9.35 -11.56
N GLY A 92 -15.60 8.76 -11.39
CA GLY A 92 -16.88 9.49 -11.45
C GLY A 92 -17.04 10.61 -10.41
N GLY A 93 -16.21 10.65 -9.37
CA GLY A 93 -16.22 11.71 -8.34
C GLY A 93 -15.03 12.68 -8.37
N LEU A 94 -14.19 12.67 -9.42
CA LEU A 94 -12.91 13.40 -9.46
C LEU A 94 -12.79 14.45 -10.59
N ASP A 95 -13.89 15.07 -11.03
CA ASP A 95 -13.92 16.18 -12.01
C ASP A 95 -13.02 15.97 -13.24
N GLY A 96 -13.01 14.76 -13.80
CA GLY A 96 -12.23 14.42 -15.00
C GLY A 96 -10.77 14.04 -14.74
N SER A 97 -10.31 13.98 -13.49
CA SER A 97 -8.96 13.52 -13.14
C SER A 97 -8.81 12.01 -13.31
N VAL A 98 -7.69 11.56 -13.87
CA VAL A 98 -7.36 10.13 -13.94
C VAL A 98 -7.02 9.62 -12.54
N LEU A 99 -7.66 8.52 -12.15
CA LEU A 99 -7.32 7.81 -10.94
C LEU A 99 -6.43 6.60 -11.23
N LEU A 100 -5.30 6.53 -10.55
CA LEU A 100 -4.44 5.37 -10.44
C LEU A 100 -4.70 4.63 -9.13
N VAL A 101 -4.29 3.37 -9.04
CA VAL A 101 -4.33 2.60 -7.78
C VAL A 101 -2.92 2.39 -7.29
N ASN A 102 -2.67 2.60 -6.00
CA ASN A 102 -1.41 2.22 -5.39
C ASN A 102 -1.29 0.69 -5.41
N LYS A 103 -0.31 0.18 -6.14
CA LYS A 103 -0.01 -1.25 -6.21
C LYS A 103 1.23 -1.53 -5.39
N THR A 104 1.15 -2.54 -4.52
CA THR A 104 2.27 -3.02 -3.75
C THR A 104 2.42 -4.51 -3.93
N MET A 105 3.66 -4.97 -4.13
CA MET A 105 4.01 -6.38 -4.25
C MET A 105 5.23 -6.68 -3.40
N THR A 106 5.29 -7.90 -2.85
CA THR A 106 6.49 -8.36 -2.18
C THR A 106 7.45 -8.91 -3.22
N VAL A 107 8.71 -8.49 -3.18
CA VAL A 107 9.77 -9.03 -4.04
C VAL A 107 10.84 -9.61 -3.14
N ARG A 108 11.18 -10.88 -3.33
CA ARG A 108 12.34 -11.50 -2.73
C ARG A 108 13.54 -11.37 -3.66
N LEU A 109 14.62 -10.78 -3.15
CA LEU A 109 15.93 -10.74 -3.77
C LEU A 109 16.89 -11.50 -2.86
N ASP A 110 17.49 -12.57 -3.37
CA ASP A 110 18.22 -13.55 -2.55
C ASP A 110 17.30 -14.13 -1.44
N ASN A 111 17.65 -13.95 -0.17
CA ASN A 111 16.86 -14.36 1.00
C ASN A 111 16.23 -13.17 1.75
N GLN A 112 16.06 -12.02 1.09
CA GLN A 112 15.52 -10.80 1.69
C GLN A 112 14.26 -10.34 0.97
N HIS A 113 13.25 -9.93 1.74
CA HIS A 113 11.98 -9.44 1.20
C HIS A 113 11.94 -7.92 1.18
N PHE A 114 11.33 -7.37 0.13
CA PHE A 114 11.15 -5.93 -0.08
C PHE A 114 9.73 -5.65 -0.55
N LEU A 115 9.13 -4.55 -0.11
CA LEU A 115 7.86 -4.08 -0.67
C LEU A 115 8.13 -3.13 -1.82
N PHE A 116 7.75 -3.51 -3.02
CA PHE A 116 7.77 -2.65 -4.20
C PHE A 116 6.40 -2.00 -4.34
N THR A 117 6.34 -0.68 -4.29
CA THR A 117 5.10 0.09 -4.33
C THR A 117 5.15 1.18 -5.39
N GLY A 118 4.03 1.51 -6.02
CA GLY A 118 3.94 2.55 -7.05
C GLY A 118 2.49 2.92 -7.37
N ALA A 119 2.29 3.97 -8.16
CA ALA A 119 0.98 4.36 -8.68
C ALA A 119 0.74 3.71 -10.04
N GLY A 120 -0.42 3.06 -10.23
CA GLY A 120 -0.78 2.44 -11.49
C GLY A 120 -0.05 1.14 -11.78
N ASP A 121 0.04 0.79 -13.06
CA ASP A 121 0.80 -0.38 -13.52
C ASP A 121 2.27 -0.03 -13.71
N PHE A 122 3.15 -0.86 -13.14
CA PHE A 122 4.59 -0.76 -13.36
C PHE A 122 5.19 -2.15 -13.59
N THR A 123 6.25 -2.19 -14.41
CA THR A 123 6.93 -3.43 -14.75
C THR A 123 8.20 -3.59 -13.92
N ILE A 124 8.36 -4.74 -13.29
CA ILE A 124 9.62 -5.14 -12.66
C ILE A 124 10.46 -5.88 -13.69
N ASN A 125 11.41 -5.17 -14.30
CA ASN A 125 12.37 -5.75 -15.21
C ASN A 125 13.74 -5.97 -14.53
N ARG A 126 14.63 -6.70 -15.21
CA ARG A 126 15.95 -7.04 -14.66
C ARG A 126 16.84 -5.82 -14.41
N ARG A 127 16.71 -4.75 -15.21
CA ARG A 127 17.49 -3.52 -15.07
C ARG A 127 17.09 -2.77 -13.80
N LEU A 128 15.80 -2.61 -13.56
CA LEU A 128 15.25 -2.06 -12.32
C LEU A 128 15.72 -2.87 -11.12
N LEU A 129 15.63 -4.20 -11.17
CA LEU A 129 16.10 -5.06 -10.08
C LEU A 129 17.59 -4.90 -9.78
N HIS A 130 18.44 -4.75 -10.81
CA HIS A 130 19.86 -4.47 -10.61
C HIS A 130 20.12 -3.11 -9.97
N ARG A 131 19.34 -2.07 -10.31
CA ARG A 131 19.40 -0.75 -9.67
C ARG A 131 18.96 -0.83 -8.21
N VAL A 132 17.84 -1.49 -7.94
CA VAL A 132 17.36 -1.75 -6.58
C VAL A 132 18.43 -2.48 -5.76
N ALA A 133 19.01 -3.56 -6.32
CA ALA A 133 20.07 -4.29 -5.65
C ALA A 133 21.27 -3.39 -5.33
N ALA A 134 21.70 -2.53 -6.25
CA ALA A 134 22.79 -1.58 -6.02
C ALA A 134 22.48 -0.56 -4.91
N GLU A 135 21.31 0.09 -4.97
CA GLU A 135 20.85 1.06 -3.95
C GLU A 135 20.72 0.43 -2.56
N LEU A 136 20.32 -0.85 -2.52
CA LEU A 136 20.18 -1.60 -1.27
C LEU A 136 21.49 -2.27 -0.83
N GLY A 137 22.59 -2.09 -1.55
CA GLY A 137 23.89 -2.71 -1.23
C GLY A 137 23.89 -4.24 -1.33
N LEU A 138 23.04 -4.82 -2.17
CA LEU A 138 22.95 -6.25 -2.43
C LEU A 138 23.93 -6.68 -3.53
N ALA A 139 24.43 -7.90 -3.43
CA ALA A 139 25.28 -8.47 -4.48
C ALA A 139 24.48 -8.60 -5.79
N LYS A 140 25.12 -8.35 -6.95
CA LYS A 140 24.47 -8.46 -8.28
C LYS A 140 23.78 -9.80 -8.51
N ARG A 141 24.27 -10.88 -7.87
CA ARG A 141 23.68 -12.23 -7.96
C ARG A 141 22.31 -12.34 -7.30
N ALA A 142 21.95 -11.46 -6.35
CA ALA A 142 20.66 -11.47 -5.66
C ALA A 142 19.46 -11.33 -6.62
N VAL A 143 19.68 -10.74 -7.80
CA VAL A 143 18.66 -10.59 -8.86
C VAL A 143 18.37 -11.91 -9.57
N LYS A 144 19.30 -12.89 -9.57
CA LYS A 144 19.11 -14.17 -10.26
C LYS A 144 17.95 -14.99 -9.65
N ASP A 145 17.83 -14.96 -8.33
CA ASP A 145 16.82 -15.71 -7.58
C ASP A 145 15.62 -14.85 -7.20
N CYS A 146 15.32 -13.84 -8.02
CA CYS A 146 14.19 -12.96 -7.80
C CYS A 146 12.85 -13.71 -7.87
N ARG A 147 11.97 -13.40 -6.91
CA ARG A 147 10.58 -13.89 -6.89
C ARG A 147 9.64 -12.75 -6.54
N ILE A 148 8.59 -12.56 -7.34
CA ILE A 148 7.50 -11.63 -7.06
C ILE A 148 6.39 -12.41 -6.35
N ASN A 149 5.86 -11.85 -5.26
CA ASN A 149 4.90 -12.47 -4.35
C ASN A 149 5.30 -13.90 -3.98
N PRO A 150 6.49 -14.08 -3.38
CA PRO A 150 7.01 -15.40 -3.08
C PRO A 150 6.10 -16.11 -2.07
N ALA A 151 5.94 -17.43 -2.22
CA ALA A 151 5.06 -18.23 -1.37
C ALA A 151 5.52 -18.28 0.11
N ASP A 152 6.78 -17.94 0.37
CA ASP A 152 7.38 -17.85 1.71
C ASP A 152 7.07 -16.55 2.45
N TYR A 153 6.27 -15.65 1.85
CA TYR A 153 5.86 -14.39 2.46
C TYR A 153 4.34 -14.20 2.37
N CYS A 154 3.66 -14.28 3.51
CA CYS A 154 2.21 -14.09 3.61
C CYS A 154 1.90 -12.69 4.20
N PRO A 155 1.38 -11.74 3.42
CA PRO A 155 1.09 -10.38 3.90
C PRO A 155 0.15 -10.35 5.11
N GLU A 156 -0.80 -11.28 5.20
CA GLU A 156 -1.75 -11.37 6.31
C GLU A 156 -1.05 -11.70 7.65
N SER A 157 -0.01 -12.53 7.63
CA SER A 157 0.76 -12.86 8.84
C SER A 157 1.91 -11.89 9.10
N GLU A 158 2.60 -11.43 8.05
CA GLU A 158 3.80 -10.59 8.15
C GLU A 158 3.49 -9.10 8.31
N LEU A 159 2.41 -8.61 7.68
CA LEU A 159 2.03 -7.19 7.64
C LEU A 159 0.67 -6.91 8.26
N ARG A 160 -0.08 -7.97 8.59
CA ARG A 160 -1.48 -7.89 9.03
C ARG A 160 -2.35 -7.16 8.00
N LEU A 161 -2.11 -7.42 6.71
CA LEU A 161 -2.88 -6.87 5.59
C LEU A 161 -3.40 -7.96 4.68
N LEU A 162 -4.67 -7.88 4.32
CA LEU A 162 -5.33 -8.77 3.37
C LEU A 162 -4.75 -8.58 1.96
N LYS A 163 -4.57 -9.69 1.24
CA LYS A 163 -4.25 -9.66 -0.18
C LYS A 163 -5.24 -8.78 -0.93
N GLY A 164 -4.71 -7.84 -1.71
CA GLY A 164 -5.51 -6.85 -2.45
C GLY A 164 -5.64 -5.47 -1.78
N ILE A 165 -5.24 -5.34 -0.50
CA ILE A 165 -5.05 -4.03 0.16
C ILE A 165 -3.61 -3.79 0.63
N VAL A 166 -2.69 -4.68 0.27
CA VAL A 166 -1.26 -4.55 0.62
C VAL A 166 -0.74 -3.20 0.17
N SER A 167 -0.10 -2.48 1.10
CA SER A 167 0.43 -1.14 0.90
C SER A 167 1.70 -0.96 1.75
N PRO A 168 2.53 0.08 1.50
CA PRO A 168 3.65 0.38 2.38
C PRO A 168 3.21 0.97 3.74
N PHE A 169 1.90 1.18 3.93
CA PHE A 169 1.31 1.86 5.09
C PHE A 169 0.73 0.87 6.11
N PHE A 170 1.52 -0.14 6.47
CA PHE A 170 1.16 -1.14 7.47
C PHE A 170 1.61 -0.69 8.88
N SER A 171 1.13 -1.40 9.91
CA SER A 171 1.31 -0.95 11.30
C SER A 171 2.78 -0.83 11.70
N PRO A 172 3.19 0.29 12.34
CA PRO A 172 4.53 0.43 12.90
C PRO A 172 4.82 -0.58 14.03
N ALA A 173 3.78 -1.10 14.70
CA ALA A 173 3.90 -1.96 15.87
C ALA A 173 4.18 -3.44 15.53
N ILE A 174 4.06 -3.85 14.27
CA ILE A 174 4.24 -5.25 13.87
C ILE A 174 5.73 -5.57 13.75
N ALA A 175 6.15 -6.71 14.30
CA ALA A 175 7.50 -7.24 14.10
C ALA A 175 7.66 -7.77 12.67
N ARG A 176 8.79 -7.43 12.02
CA ARG A 176 9.02 -7.68 10.58
C ARG A 176 10.36 -8.39 10.37
N PRO A 177 10.51 -9.66 10.79
CA PRO A 177 11.82 -10.31 10.84
C PRO A 177 12.46 -10.52 9.46
N THR A 178 11.63 -10.63 8.42
CA THR A 178 12.02 -10.98 7.04
C THR A 178 12.07 -9.78 6.09
N LEU A 179 11.26 -8.75 6.34
CA LEU A 179 11.21 -7.54 5.52
C LEU A 179 12.45 -6.67 5.74
N ARG A 180 13.09 -6.25 4.65
CA ARG A 180 14.34 -5.46 4.68
C ARG A 180 14.22 -4.07 4.07
N GLY A 181 13.16 -3.79 3.34
CA GLY A 181 13.00 -2.46 2.77
C GLY A 181 11.71 -2.21 2.01
N VAL A 182 11.50 -0.93 1.70
CA VAL A 182 10.44 -0.42 0.84
C VAL A 182 11.07 0.28 -0.35
N VAL A 183 10.67 -0.13 -1.54
CA VAL A 183 11.11 0.39 -2.83
C VAL A 183 9.92 1.11 -3.46
N LEU A 184 10.02 2.43 -3.58
CA LEU A 184 9.05 3.21 -4.33
C LEU A 184 9.45 3.25 -5.81
N ILE A 185 8.56 2.78 -6.68
CA ILE A 185 8.61 3.05 -8.11
C ILE A 185 7.97 4.40 -8.33
N ALA A 186 8.83 5.38 -8.60
CA ALA A 186 8.43 6.77 -8.74
C ALA A 186 7.46 6.93 -9.92
N PRO A 187 6.39 7.72 -9.75
CA PRO A 187 5.49 8.04 -10.86
C PRO A 187 6.26 8.72 -12.00
N THR A 188 5.79 8.51 -13.23
CA THR A 188 6.35 9.20 -14.41
C THR A 188 6.15 10.71 -14.31
N GLU A 189 6.95 11.49 -15.03
CA GLU A 189 6.78 12.95 -15.06
C GLU A 189 5.43 13.35 -15.66
N VAL A 190 4.95 12.58 -16.63
CA VAL A 190 3.63 12.74 -17.26
C VAL A 190 2.53 12.61 -16.21
N ASP A 191 2.53 11.52 -15.44
CA ASP A 191 1.51 11.29 -14.39
C ASP A 191 1.48 12.41 -13.33
N ARG A 192 2.64 13.03 -13.05
CA ARG A 192 2.73 14.14 -12.10
C ARG A 192 2.21 15.43 -12.69
N ALA A 193 2.58 15.72 -13.95
CA ALA A 193 2.19 16.95 -14.63
C ALA A 193 0.69 17.01 -14.93
N GLU A 194 0.07 15.87 -15.23
CA GLU A 194 -1.35 15.74 -15.55
C GLU A 194 -2.28 15.79 -14.31
N GLY A 195 -1.72 15.99 -13.11
CA GLY A 195 -2.51 16.12 -11.88
C GLY A 195 -3.23 14.83 -11.49
N HIS A 196 -2.73 13.67 -11.93
CA HIS A 196 -3.36 12.38 -11.63
C HIS A 196 -3.49 12.15 -10.13
N MET A 197 -4.53 11.41 -9.77
CA MET A 197 -4.82 11.00 -8.39
C MET A 197 -4.42 9.54 -8.20
N VAL A 198 -4.10 9.14 -6.97
CA VAL A 198 -3.82 7.75 -6.61
C VAL A 198 -4.63 7.32 -5.40
N ALA A 199 -5.36 6.21 -5.55
CA ALA A 199 -6.10 5.56 -4.48
C ALA A 199 -5.21 4.57 -3.72
N ILE A 200 -5.07 4.81 -2.42
CA ILE A 200 -4.42 3.95 -1.43
C ILE A 200 -5.53 3.24 -0.65
N SER A 201 -5.58 1.91 -0.68
CA SER A 201 -6.63 1.17 0.01
C SER A 201 -6.50 1.26 1.53
N LEU A 202 -7.57 1.69 2.21
CA LEU A 202 -7.72 1.67 3.67
C LEU A 202 -8.43 0.39 4.13
N SER A 203 -9.30 -0.13 3.26
CA SER A 203 -9.97 -1.41 3.32
C SER A 203 -10.33 -1.83 1.89
N PRO A 204 -10.94 -3.00 1.63
CA PRO A 204 -11.40 -3.33 0.29
C PRO A 204 -12.49 -2.39 -0.26
N PHE A 205 -13.13 -1.59 0.59
CA PHE A 205 -14.29 -0.74 0.29
C PHE A 205 -14.01 0.76 0.51
N GLU A 206 -12.86 1.11 1.07
CA GLU A 206 -12.51 2.48 1.41
C GLU A 206 -11.09 2.77 0.93
N SER A 207 -10.90 3.90 0.26
CA SER A 207 -9.59 4.34 -0.22
C SER A 207 -9.31 5.79 0.15
N LEU A 208 -8.07 6.06 0.56
CA LEU A 208 -7.51 7.39 0.66
C LEU A 208 -6.98 7.79 -0.72
N VAL A 209 -7.41 8.93 -1.24
CA VAL A 209 -7.01 9.42 -2.55
C VAL A 209 -6.18 10.68 -2.36
N VAL A 210 -4.97 10.68 -2.93
CA VAL A 210 -4.03 11.81 -2.91
C VAL A 210 -3.53 12.08 -4.33
N ARG A 211 -2.89 13.23 -4.58
CA ARG A 211 -2.25 13.47 -5.88
C ARG A 211 -1.05 12.52 -6.04
N VAL A 212 -0.83 12.04 -7.25
CA VAL A 212 0.31 11.18 -7.60
C VAL A 212 1.64 11.85 -7.27
N ALA A 213 1.73 13.17 -7.43
CA ALA A 213 2.90 13.96 -7.07
C ALA A 213 3.25 13.92 -5.56
N ASP A 214 2.25 13.70 -4.70
CA ASP A 214 2.42 13.67 -3.24
C ASP A 214 2.80 12.27 -2.72
N LEU A 215 2.56 11.22 -3.51
CA LEU A 215 2.83 9.82 -3.13
C LEU A 215 4.29 9.59 -2.70
N PRO A 216 5.33 10.10 -3.41
CA PRO A 216 6.71 9.86 -3.01
C PRO A 216 7.05 10.40 -1.62
N ALA A 217 6.62 11.62 -1.32
CA ALA A 217 6.81 12.21 0.00
C ALA A 217 6.07 11.39 1.06
N LEU A 218 4.81 11.02 0.81
CA LEU A 218 4.00 10.27 1.76
C LEU A 218 4.62 8.90 2.09
N VAL A 219 5.02 8.12 1.08
CA VAL A 219 5.68 6.82 1.27
C VAL A 219 6.99 6.99 2.02
N TRP A 220 7.82 7.96 1.62
CA TRP A 220 9.12 8.19 2.25
C TRP A 220 9.01 8.55 3.72
N TYR A 221 8.20 9.55 4.07
CA TYR A 221 8.04 10.02 5.44
C TYR A 221 7.33 9.01 6.32
N TYR A 222 6.34 8.29 5.79
CA TYR A 222 5.71 7.19 6.51
C TYR A 222 6.73 6.12 6.84
N ALA A 223 7.48 5.66 5.83
CA ALA A 223 8.49 4.62 6.00
C ALA A 223 9.58 5.00 7.01
N ALA A 224 10.08 6.23 6.92
CA ALA A 224 11.10 6.74 7.83
C ALA A 224 10.62 6.75 9.29
N ARG A 225 9.32 7.02 9.52
CA ARG A 225 8.75 7.13 10.86
C ARG A 225 8.23 5.81 11.42
N ALA A 226 7.60 4.98 10.60
CA ALA A 226 6.97 3.73 11.02
C ALA A 226 7.99 2.60 11.20
N TYR A 227 9.03 2.57 10.37
CA TYR A 227 10.01 1.49 10.31
C TYR A 227 11.40 2.04 9.99
N PRO A 228 12.02 2.77 10.94
CA PRO A 228 13.31 3.44 10.73
C PRO A 228 14.43 2.47 10.34
N ASP A 229 14.32 1.21 10.76
CA ASP A 229 15.25 0.10 10.52
C ASP A 229 15.24 -0.43 9.08
N LEU A 230 14.17 -0.21 8.31
CA LEU A 230 14.08 -0.71 6.95
C LEU A 230 14.80 0.21 5.95
N LYS A 231 15.42 -0.38 4.94
CA LYS A 231 15.99 0.35 3.81
C LYS A 231 14.87 0.99 2.99
N ARG A 232 15.11 2.19 2.47
CA ARG A 232 14.15 2.96 1.67
C ARG A 232 14.86 3.46 0.43
N THR A 233 14.28 3.25 -0.74
CA THR A 233 14.80 3.81 -1.99
C THR A 233 13.65 4.19 -2.92
N THR A 234 13.92 5.13 -3.82
CA THR A 234 12.97 5.59 -4.84
C THR A 234 13.65 5.54 -6.19
N LEU A 235 13.03 4.87 -7.15
CA LEU A 235 13.58 4.68 -8.48
C LEU A 235 12.54 5.04 -9.54
N GLY A 236 12.96 5.78 -10.57
CA GLY A 236 12.12 6.09 -11.73
C GLY A 236 11.54 4.84 -12.37
N ALA A 237 10.24 4.88 -12.71
CA ALA A 237 9.63 3.88 -13.58
C ALA A 237 10.40 3.82 -14.90
N GLU A 238 10.80 2.63 -15.33
CA GLU A 238 11.41 2.49 -16.65
C GLU A 238 10.30 2.48 -17.70
N LEU A 239 10.39 3.41 -18.65
CA LEU A 239 9.62 3.34 -19.90
C LEU A 239 10.01 2.04 -20.60
N SER A 240 9.02 1.19 -20.87
CA SER A 240 9.22 -0.17 -21.38
C SER A 240 10.06 -0.19 -22.65
N GLY A 241 11.30 -0.67 -22.52
CA GLY A 241 12.03 -1.35 -23.60
C GLY A 241 11.73 -2.84 -23.52
N VAL A 242 11.26 -3.41 -24.62
CA VAL A 242 10.85 -4.81 -24.86
C VAL A 242 11.67 -5.83 -24.04
N GLY A 243 11.02 -6.49 -23.07
CA GLY A 243 11.66 -7.55 -22.27
C GLY A 243 11.06 -7.75 -20.88
N GLY A 244 9.74 -7.80 -20.76
CA GLY A 244 9.08 -8.13 -19.50
C GLY A 244 9.23 -9.62 -19.19
N LEU A 245 9.77 -9.96 -18.02
CA LEU A 245 9.64 -11.30 -17.45
C LEU A 245 8.16 -11.50 -17.09
N ARG A 246 7.50 -12.43 -17.79
CA ARG A 246 6.16 -12.89 -17.41
C ARG A 246 6.30 -13.79 -16.17
N GLY A 247 5.55 -13.44 -15.13
CA GLY A 247 5.30 -14.33 -13.98
C GLY A 247 4.37 -15.46 -14.36
#